data_AF-A0A1L9B470-F1
#
_entry.id   AF-A0A1L9B470-F1
#
_cell.length_a   1.000
_cell.length_b   1.000
_cell.length_c   1.000
_cell.angle_alpha   90.00
_cell.angle_beta   90.00
_cell.angle_gamma   90.00
#
_symmetry.space_group_name_H-M   'P 1'
#
loop_
_entity.id
_entity.type
_entity.pdbx_description
1 polymer ?
#
loop_
_entity_poly.entity_id
_entity_poly.type
_entity_poly.pdbx_seq_one_letter_code
_entity_poly.pdbx_strand_id
1 'polypeptide(L)' 'MDQGTADKFLHEQLRPELLREACDAVGQPLNLRIHEGYDHGYYFVPTFMEDHLCHHAVARNA' A
#
# COMPACT_ATOMS: atom_id res chain seq x y z
N MET A 1 -1.42 -0.62 3.16
CA MET A 1 -0.46 -0.11 2.17
C MET A 1 -1.04 -0.37 0.80
N ASP A 2 -0.85 0.59 -0.11
CA ASP A 2 -1.52 0.61 -1.39
C ASP A 2 -0.48 0.81 -2.48
N GLN A 3 -0.57 0.00 -3.53
CA GLN A 3 0.35 0.05 -4.65
C GLN A 3 -0.42 0.02 -5.98
N GLY A 4 -0.16 1.00 -6.84
CA GLY A 4 -0.65 1.01 -8.21
C GLY A 4 0.13 0.08 -9.12
N THR A 5 -0.54 -0.61 -10.05
CA THR A 5 0.12 -1.53 -11.01
C THR A 5 0.77 -0.82 -12.19
N ALA A 6 0.38 0.42 -12.49
CA ALA A 6 0.98 1.25 -13.53
C ALA A 6 2.10 2.16 -12.99
N ASP A 7 2.52 1.95 -11.74
CA ASP A 7 3.65 2.65 -11.16
C ASP A 7 4.95 2.21 -11.84
N LYS A 8 5.60 3.17 -12.53
CA LYS A 8 6.85 2.94 -13.25
C LYS A 8 8.01 2.46 -12.38
N PHE A 9 7.91 2.64 -11.06
CA PHE A 9 8.94 2.23 -10.09
C PHE A 9 8.65 0.87 -9.44
N LEU A 10 7.52 0.23 -9.77
CA LEU A 10 7.01 -0.98 -9.12
C LEU A 10 8.04 -2.09 -9.02
N HIS A 11 8.67 -2.47 -10.13
CA HIS A 11 9.53 -3.65 -10.19
C HIS A 11 10.99 -3.39 -9.81
N GLU A 12 11.51 -2.20 -10.12
CA GLU A 12 12.94 -1.90 -9.91
C GLU A 12 13.23 -1.32 -8.52
N GLN A 13 12.28 -0.62 -7.91
CA GLN A 13 12.51 0.13 -6.67
C GLN A 13 11.57 -0.29 -5.54
N LEU A 14 10.27 -0.41 -5.82
CA LEU A 14 9.26 -0.53 -4.75
C LEU A 14 9.10 -1.97 -4.26
N ARG A 15 8.92 -2.91 -5.18
CA ARG A 15 8.92 -4.36 -4.92
C ARG A 15 8.08 -4.75 -3.69
N PRO A 16 6.77 -4.42 -3.67
CA PRO A 16 5.91 -4.65 -2.51
C PRO A 16 5.81 -6.13 -2.11
N GLU A 17 6.11 -7.05 -3.04
CA GLU A 17 6.19 -8.48 -2.76
C GLU A 17 7.22 -8.83 -1.68
N LEU A 18 8.35 -8.12 -1.65
CA LEU A 18 9.39 -8.34 -0.65
C LEU A 18 8.93 -7.96 0.75
N LEU A 19 8.15 -6.88 0.87
CA LEU A 19 7.55 -6.47 2.14
C LEU A 19 6.55 -7.52 2.62
N ARG A 20 5.71 -8.04 1.72
CA ARG A 20 4.75 -9.11 2.06
C ARG A 20 5.48 -10.36 2.56
N GLU A 21 6.49 -10.82 1.83
CA GLU A 21 7.29 -11.98 2.24
C GLU A 21 7.93 -11.79 3.63
N ALA A 22 8.49 -10.61 3.89
CA ALA A 22 9.07 -10.28 5.18
C ALA A 22 8.03 -10.26 6.32
N CYS A 23 6.84 -9.68 6.08
CA CYS A 23 5.74 -9.66 7.04
C CYS A 23 5.23 -11.07 7.35
N ASP A 24 5.03 -11.90 6.31
CA ASP A 24 4.59 -13.29 6.44
C ASP A 24 5.59 -14.12 7.26
N ALA A 25 6.89 -13.91 7.05
CA ALA A 25 7.95 -14.63 7.75
C ALA A 25 7.98 -14.39 9.27
N VAL A 26 7.48 -13.24 9.75
CA VAL A 26 7.48 -12.88 11.17
C VAL A 26 6.07 -12.82 11.77
N GLY A 27 5.05 -13.15 10.98
CA GLY A 27 3.64 -13.07 11.39
C GLY A 27 3.14 -11.64 11.63
N GLN A 28 3.75 -10.63 10.99
CA GLN A 28 3.29 -9.25 11.06
C GLN A 28 2.07 -9.06 10.16
N PRO A 29 0.90 -8.61 10.67
CA PRO A 29 -0.26 -8.38 9.83
C PRO A 29 0.01 -7.28 8.80
N LEU A 30 -0.11 -7.61 7.52
CA LEU A 30 0.02 -6.67 6.41
C LEU A 30 -1.26 -6.66 5.57
N ASN A 31 -1.90 -5.50 5.48
CA ASN A 31 -2.94 -5.26 4.48
C ASN A 31 -2.31 -4.53 3.27
N LEU A 32 -1.89 -5.31 2.27
CA LEU A 32 -1.37 -4.83 0.99
C LEU A 32 -2.48 -4.87 -0.06
N ARG A 33 -2.86 -3.70 -0.60
CA ARG A 33 -3.88 -3.55 -1.65
C ARG A 33 -3.23 -3.16 -2.97
N ILE A 34 -3.53 -3.91 -4.03
CA ILE A 34 -3.02 -3.68 -5.38
C ILE A 34 -4.12 -3.04 -6.22
N HIS A 35 -3.81 -1.89 -6.83
CA HIS A 35 -4.78 -1.08 -7.59
C HIS A 35 -4.42 -1.04 -9.06
N GLU A 36 -5.27 -1.62 -9.89
CA GLU A 36 -5.03 -1.71 -11.33
C GLU A 36 -5.08 -0.34 -12.01
N GLY A 37 -4.09 -0.05 -12.86
CA GLY A 37 -4.06 1.16 -13.70
C GLY A 37 -3.64 2.44 -12.99
N TYR A 38 -3.44 2.41 -11.67
CA TYR A 38 -2.91 3.56 -10.93
C TYR A 38 -1.40 3.65 -11.03
N ASP A 39 -0.90 4.86 -11.25
CA ASP A 39 0.53 5.19 -11.37
C ASP A 39 1.08 5.91 -10.12
N HIS A 40 2.31 6.41 -10.21
CA HIS A 40 2.95 7.20 -9.13
C HIS A 40 2.55 8.68 -9.16
N GLY A 41 1.48 9.04 -9.88
CA GLY A 41 1.08 10.41 -10.11
C GLY A 41 0.29 11.02 -8.95
N TYR A 42 0.00 12.31 -9.11
CA TYR A 42 -0.73 13.10 -8.10
C TYR A 42 -2.14 12.60 -7.77
N TYR A 43 -2.72 11.73 -8.60
CA TYR A 43 -4.07 11.22 -8.39
C TYR A 43 -4.12 9.97 -7.51
N PHE A 44 -3.05 9.19 -7.44
CA PHE A 44 -3.08 7.91 -6.71
C PHE A 44 -3.26 8.11 -5.21
N VAL A 45 -2.38 8.90 -4.60
CA VAL A 45 -2.40 9.17 -3.16
C VAL A 45 -3.73 9.75 -2.66
N PRO A 46 -4.28 10.85 -3.22
CA PRO A 46 -5.55 11.39 -2.74
C PRO A 46 -6.74 10.44 -2.97
N THR A 47 -6.70 9.58 -3.99
CA THR A 47 -7.78 8.60 -4.24
C THR A 47 -7.98 7.65 -3.07
N PHE A 48 -6.90 7.21 -2.42
CA PHE A 48 -6.94 6.24 -1.32
C PHE A 48 -6.66 6.87 0.05
N MET A 49 -6.49 8.19 0.13
CA MET A 49 -6.12 8.89 1.37
C MET A 49 -7.16 8.72 2.48
N GLU A 50 -8.46 8.79 2.14
CA GLU A 50 -9.55 8.66 3.12
C GLU A 50 -9.48 7.32 3.87
N ASP A 51 -9.29 6.22 3.14
CA ASP A 51 -9.13 4.88 3.73
C ASP A 51 -7.96 4.82 4.72
N HIS A 52 -6.84 5.46 4.40
CA HIS A 52 -5.66 5.53 5.29
C HIS A 52 -5.96 6.33 6.54
N LEU A 53 -6.64 7.47 6.41
CA LEU A 53 -7.05 8.28 7.55
C LEU A 53 -8.00 7.51 8.47
N CYS A 54 -8.98 6.82 7.91
CA CYS A 54 -9.91 5.97 8.66
C CYS A 54 -9.18 4.81 9.36
N HIS A 55 -8.28 4.12 8.67
CA HIS A 55 -7.46 3.06 9.28
C HIS A 55 -6.68 3.57 10.50
N HIS A 56 -6.01 4.72 10.38
CA HIS A 56 -5.27 5.31 11.49
C HIS A 56 -6.18 5.85 12.59
N ALA A 57 -7.35 6.40 12.27
CA ALA A 57 -8.32 6.84 13.26
C ALA A 57 -8.82 5.67 14.11
N VAL A 58 -9.12 4.53 13.51
CA VAL A 58 -9.51 3.29 14.22
C VAL A 58 -8.37 2.81 15.11
N ALA A 59 -7.15 2.71 14.57
CA ALA A 59 -5.99 2.24 15.32
C ALA A 59 -5.60 3.14 16.52
N ARG A 60 -5.88 4.45 16.44
CA ARG A 60 -5.63 5.39 17.54
C ARG A 60 -6.67 5.36 18.66
N ASN A 61 -7.87 4.85 18.39
CA ASN A 61 -9.00 4.84 19.31
C ASN A 61 -9.27 3.44 19.91
N ALA A 62 -8.45 2.44 19.56
CA ALA A 62 -8.45 1.10 20.13
C ALA A 62 -7.54 1.04 21.37
#